data_AF-A0A1C2DRP8-F1
#
_entry.id   AF-A0A1C2DRP8-F1
#
_cell.length_a   1.000
_cell.length_b   1.000
_cell.length_c   1.000
_cell.angle_alpha   90.00
_cell.angle_beta   90.00
_cell.angle_gamma   90.00
#
_symmetry.space_group_name_H-M   'P 1'
#
loop_
_entity.id
_entity.type
_entity.pdbx_description
1 polymer ?
#
loop_
_entity_poly.entity_id
_entity_poly.type
_entity_poly.pdbx_seq_one_letter_code
_entity_poly.pdbx_strand_id
1 'polypeptide(L)'
;MARGGINKAVVERARQALLSKGAYPSIDAVRVELGNTGSKTTIARYLKELDAQAPAEVSSRERMSEELKALVESLLDRLTEEGAQVVAQAQAAFDQQRSAWETRLEALELELNSARHQCESQHAALTEQGAQLHTTHSSWQSELTRNAALSQQCQDLERRVQDKDVQIQSLEEKHVHARAALEHYREAIKEQREQDQRRHEAQLQQIQLEQRKLQETLVVKQDESTRLNRDNERLLGEMRQQARALSDQQDQAQRLTTELRSAQMATAKADGAREQLQEQLMAIKADSKSLAKAVSQANEQLAQANQRVAVLSEDNDSLRAEVQLIIATAPPIQT
;
A
#
# COMPACT_ATOMS: atom_id res chain seq x y z
N MET A 1 11.28 -160.36 -118.55
CA MET A 1 12.42 -159.46 -118.28
C MET A 1 12.75 -159.49 -116.79
N ALA A 2 13.55 -160.47 -116.35
CA ALA A 2 13.94 -160.59 -114.95
C ALA A 2 15.19 -159.72 -114.71
N ARG A 3 14.99 -158.58 -114.02
CA ARG A 3 16.01 -157.57 -113.77
C ARG A 3 16.91 -158.03 -112.61
N GLY A 4 18.22 -158.09 -112.85
CA GLY A 4 19.25 -158.52 -111.89
C GLY A 4 19.42 -157.54 -110.73
N GLY A 5 19.73 -158.08 -109.55
CA GLY A 5 20.03 -157.32 -108.33
C GLY A 5 21.35 -156.53 -108.43
N ILE A 6 21.46 -155.48 -107.62
CA ILE A 6 22.61 -154.56 -107.59
C ILE A 6 23.69 -155.06 -106.62
N ASN A 7 24.95 -155.01 -107.06
CA ASN A 7 26.13 -155.44 -106.28
C ASN A 7 26.86 -154.28 -105.61
N LYS A 8 27.50 -154.57 -104.46
CA LYS A 8 28.26 -153.63 -103.61
C LYS A 8 29.30 -152.79 -104.37
N ALA A 9 30.03 -153.40 -105.31
CA ALA A 9 31.05 -152.71 -106.11
C ALA A 9 30.49 -151.60 -107.00
N VAL A 10 29.23 -151.74 -107.46
CA VAL A 10 28.58 -150.70 -108.29
C VAL A 10 28.19 -149.50 -107.41
N VAL A 11 27.71 -149.77 -106.19
CA VAL A 11 27.39 -148.74 -105.19
C VAL A 11 28.64 -147.97 -104.75
N GLU A 12 29.76 -148.67 -104.57
CA GLU A 12 31.05 -148.05 -104.24
C GLU A 12 31.57 -147.13 -105.35
N ARG A 13 31.48 -147.58 -106.61
CA ARG A 13 31.91 -146.79 -107.77
C ARG A 13 31.04 -145.53 -107.94
N ALA A 14 29.73 -145.65 -107.72
CA ALA A 14 28.82 -144.49 -107.71
C ALA A 14 29.10 -143.53 -106.54
N ARG A 15 29.41 -144.05 -105.34
CA ARG A 15 29.85 -143.24 -104.19
C ARG A 15 31.12 -142.47 -104.49
N GLN A 16 32.14 -143.13 -105.05
CA GLN A 16 33.41 -142.48 -105.42
C GLN A 16 33.23 -141.43 -106.52
N ALA A 17 32.34 -141.67 -107.49
CA ALA A 17 32.01 -140.68 -108.53
C ALA A 17 31.31 -139.44 -107.96
N LEU A 18 30.47 -139.58 -106.93
CA LEU A 18 29.87 -138.43 -106.24
C LEU A 18 30.89 -137.66 -105.42
N LEU A 19 31.77 -138.37 -104.72
CA LEU A 19 32.84 -137.77 -103.93
C LEU A 19 33.85 -137.02 -104.81
N SER A 20 34.21 -137.55 -105.98
CA SER A 20 35.09 -136.84 -106.93
C SER A 20 34.43 -135.61 -107.56
N LYS A 21 33.10 -135.59 -107.63
CA LYS A 21 32.29 -134.42 -108.00
C LYS A 21 32.03 -133.47 -106.82
N GLY A 22 32.58 -133.74 -105.63
CA GLY A 22 32.42 -132.91 -104.43
C GLY A 22 31.03 -132.97 -103.78
N ALA A 23 30.17 -133.90 -104.21
CA ALA A 23 28.81 -134.06 -103.68
C ALA A 23 28.75 -135.13 -102.58
N TYR A 24 27.98 -134.86 -101.52
CA TYR A 24 27.84 -135.78 -100.40
C TYR A 24 27.05 -137.04 -100.81
N PRO A 25 27.61 -138.26 -100.64
CA PRO A 25 27.00 -139.50 -101.14
C PRO A 25 25.83 -139.95 -100.25
N SER A 26 24.67 -139.29 -100.38
CA SER A 26 23.42 -139.74 -99.76
C SER A 26 22.83 -140.92 -100.53
N ILE A 27 21.97 -141.70 -99.87
CA ILE A 27 21.31 -142.89 -100.48
C ILE A 27 20.61 -142.52 -101.80
N ASP A 28 19.95 -141.36 -101.84
CA ASP A 28 19.23 -140.90 -103.02
C ASP A 28 20.18 -140.38 -104.10
N ALA A 29 21.27 -139.69 -103.73
CA ALA A 29 22.29 -139.26 -104.69
C ALA A 29 22.96 -140.45 -105.37
N VAL A 30 23.34 -141.48 -104.60
CA VAL A 30 23.95 -142.71 -105.11
C VAL A 30 22.97 -143.47 -105.99
N ARG A 31 21.67 -143.48 -105.63
CA ARG A 31 20.63 -144.11 -106.45
C ARG A 31 20.39 -143.40 -107.79
N VAL A 32 20.48 -142.08 -107.82
CA VAL A 32 20.39 -141.29 -109.07
C VAL A 32 21.58 -141.59 -109.99
N GLU A 33 22.80 -141.64 -109.46
CA GLU A 33 23.99 -142.02 -110.25
C GLU A 33 23.96 -143.48 -110.72
N LEU A 34 23.26 -144.36 -110.01
CA LEU A 34 22.98 -145.74 -110.44
C LEU A 34 21.80 -145.85 -111.43
N GLY A 35 21.31 -144.72 -111.97
CA GLY A 35 20.24 -144.69 -112.96
C GLY A 35 18.86 -145.06 -112.38
N ASN A 36 18.58 -144.68 -111.14
CA ASN A 36 17.37 -145.01 -110.38
C ASN A 36 17.09 -146.52 -110.19
N THR A 37 18.12 -147.35 -110.40
CA THR A 37 18.04 -148.78 -110.17
C THR A 37 18.47 -149.11 -108.73
N GLY A 38 17.86 -150.15 -108.15
CA GLY A 38 18.15 -150.58 -106.78
C GLY A 38 17.14 -150.10 -105.76
N SER A 39 16.88 -150.95 -104.76
CA SER A 39 16.07 -150.54 -103.62
C SER A 39 16.89 -149.63 -102.69
N LYS A 40 16.28 -148.56 -102.16
CA LYS A 40 16.96 -147.64 -101.22
C LYS A 40 17.55 -148.40 -100.03
N THR A 41 16.92 -149.49 -99.60
CA THR A 41 17.39 -150.33 -98.48
C THR A 41 18.67 -151.10 -98.81
N THR A 42 18.82 -151.63 -100.03
CA THR A 42 20.07 -152.30 -100.45
C THR A 42 21.23 -151.31 -100.58
N ILE A 43 20.98 -150.11 -101.11
CA ILE A 43 22.00 -149.05 -101.24
C ILE A 43 22.41 -148.53 -99.86
N ALA A 44 21.46 -148.29 -98.96
CA ALA A 44 21.72 -147.89 -97.59
C ALA A 44 22.56 -148.92 -96.82
N ARG A 45 22.26 -150.22 -97.01
CA ARG A 45 23.04 -151.31 -96.41
C ARG A 45 24.49 -151.29 -96.91
N TYR A 46 24.71 -151.21 -98.23
CA TYR A 46 26.07 -151.19 -98.77
C TYR A 46 26.85 -149.90 -98.44
N LEU A 47 26.20 -148.73 -98.39
CA LEU A 47 26.84 -147.49 -97.91
C LEU A 47 27.27 -147.59 -96.46
N LYS A 48 26.41 -148.13 -95.58
CA LYS A 48 26.74 -148.32 -94.16
C LYS A 48 27.85 -149.35 -93.94
N GLU A 49 27.90 -150.42 -94.75
CA GLU A 49 29.01 -151.36 -94.75
C GLU A 49 30.33 -150.74 -95.24
N LEU A 50 30.29 -149.72 -96.11
CA LEU A 50 31.48 -149.00 -96.60
C LEU A 50 31.93 -147.87 -95.67
N ASP A 51 31.03 -147.27 -94.89
CA ASP A 51 31.37 -146.23 -93.89
C ASP A 51 32.00 -146.83 -92.62
N ALA A 52 31.63 -148.06 -92.24
CA ALA A 52 32.21 -148.75 -91.08
C ALA A 52 33.69 -149.18 -91.27
N GLN A 53 34.26 -148.98 -92.46
CA GLN A 53 35.62 -149.41 -92.83
C GLN A 53 36.61 -148.24 -92.99
N ALA A 54 36.24 -147.02 -92.58
CA ALA A 54 37.13 -145.85 -92.60
C ALA A 54 37.50 -145.38 -91.18
N PRO A 55 38.74 -145.65 -90.71
CA PRO A 55 39.33 -144.95 -89.57
C PRO A 55 40.10 -143.70 -90.05
N ALA A 56 40.00 -142.58 -89.33
CA ALA A 56 40.87 -141.41 -89.49
C ALA A 56 41.09 -140.82 -88.08
N GLU A 57 42.12 -141.26 -87.34
CA GLU A 57 43.52 -140.78 -87.33
C GLU A 57 43.69 -139.32 -86.87
N VAL A 58 44.11 -139.20 -85.62
CA VAL A 58 44.57 -137.99 -84.91
C VAL A 58 46.04 -137.76 -85.25
N SER A 59 46.41 -136.54 -85.69
CA SER A 59 47.83 -136.17 -85.85
C SER A 59 48.11 -134.71 -85.46
N SER A 60 49.08 -134.56 -84.55
CA SER A 60 50.11 -133.52 -84.33
C SER A 60 49.84 -132.00 -84.49
N ARG A 61 48.69 -131.53 -84.97
CA ARG A 61 48.39 -130.10 -85.16
C ARG A 61 47.80 -129.41 -83.92
N GLU A 62 47.33 -130.19 -82.95
CA GLU A 62 46.71 -129.69 -81.71
C GLU A 62 47.71 -129.09 -80.72
N ARG A 63 48.95 -129.63 -80.62
CA ARG A 63 49.97 -129.14 -79.69
C ARG A 63 50.47 -127.71 -79.98
N MET A 64 50.63 -127.35 -81.26
CA MET A 64 50.94 -125.96 -81.64
C MET A 64 49.77 -125.00 -81.37
N SER A 65 48.52 -125.48 -81.41
CA SER A 65 47.34 -124.66 -81.12
C SER A 65 47.13 -124.45 -79.62
N GLU A 66 47.52 -125.42 -78.79
CA GLU A 66 47.47 -125.32 -77.33
C GLU A 66 48.55 -124.38 -76.79
N GLU A 67 49.77 -124.42 -77.32
CA GLU A 67 50.85 -123.49 -76.95
C GLU A 67 50.50 -122.04 -77.32
N LEU A 68 49.91 -121.80 -78.50
CA LEU A 68 49.43 -120.48 -78.90
C LEU A 68 48.22 -120.01 -78.07
N LYS A 69 47.28 -120.90 -77.74
CA LYS A 69 46.15 -120.58 -76.86
C LYS A 69 46.62 -120.21 -75.46
N ALA A 70 47.55 -120.96 -74.87
CA ALA A 70 48.12 -120.65 -73.56
C ALA A 70 48.85 -119.30 -73.57
N LEU A 71 49.57 -118.96 -74.63
CA LEU A 71 50.19 -117.64 -74.81
C LEU A 71 49.15 -116.51 -74.92
N VAL A 72 48.08 -116.71 -75.70
CA VAL A 72 46.98 -115.73 -75.84
C VAL A 72 46.19 -115.59 -74.54
N GLU A 73 45.94 -116.66 -73.81
CA GLU A 73 45.33 -116.63 -72.46
C GLU A 73 46.24 -115.90 -71.48
N SER A 74 47.55 -116.18 -71.46
CA SER A 74 48.49 -115.44 -70.61
C SER A 74 48.59 -113.94 -70.98
N LEU A 75 48.44 -113.59 -72.26
CA LEU A 75 48.38 -112.20 -72.72
C LEU A 75 47.05 -111.54 -72.34
N LEU A 76 45.93 -112.26 -72.41
CA LEU A 76 44.62 -111.81 -71.93
C LEU A 76 44.65 -111.59 -70.42
N ASP A 77 45.16 -112.55 -69.65
CA ASP A 77 45.32 -112.45 -68.20
C ASP A 77 46.19 -111.23 -67.86
N ARG A 78 47.34 -111.08 -68.53
CA ARG A 78 48.22 -109.92 -68.33
C ARG A 78 47.58 -108.60 -68.74
N LEU A 79 46.82 -108.55 -69.85
CA LEU A 79 46.08 -107.36 -70.27
C LEU A 79 44.95 -107.01 -69.28
N THR A 80 44.24 -108.01 -68.75
CA THR A 80 43.20 -107.80 -67.74
C THR A 80 43.79 -107.37 -66.41
N GLU A 81 44.96 -107.88 -66.04
CA GLU A 81 45.69 -107.49 -64.85
C GLU A 81 46.25 -106.06 -64.99
N GLU A 82 46.85 -105.71 -66.13
CA GLU A 82 47.29 -104.34 -66.45
C GLU A 82 46.09 -103.37 -66.50
N GLY A 83 44.97 -103.78 -67.10
CA GLY A 83 43.72 -103.01 -67.12
C GLY A 83 43.12 -102.80 -65.72
N ALA A 84 43.09 -103.85 -64.90
CA ALA A 84 42.66 -103.77 -63.51
C ALA A 84 43.60 -102.87 -62.68
N GLN A 85 44.91 -102.92 -62.92
CA GLN A 85 45.88 -102.03 -62.29
C GLN A 85 45.65 -100.56 -62.66
N VAL A 86 45.41 -100.25 -63.94
CA VAL A 86 45.10 -98.88 -64.39
C VAL A 86 43.79 -98.38 -63.77
N VAL A 87 42.75 -99.22 -63.73
CA VAL A 87 41.47 -98.87 -63.09
C VAL A 87 41.64 -98.66 -61.58
N ALA A 88 42.38 -99.53 -60.89
CA ALA A 88 42.66 -99.39 -59.47
C ALA A 88 43.47 -98.11 -59.16
N GLN A 89 44.44 -97.76 -60.01
CA GLN A 89 45.19 -96.50 -59.89
C GLN A 89 44.30 -95.27 -60.12
N ALA A 90 43.41 -95.32 -61.12
CA ALA A 90 42.45 -94.24 -61.38
C ALA A 90 41.42 -94.08 -60.25
N GLN A 91 40.92 -95.19 -59.69
CA GLN A 91 40.04 -95.20 -58.53
C GLN A 91 40.74 -94.64 -57.30
N ALA A 92 41.98 -95.07 -57.01
CA ALA A 92 42.75 -94.54 -55.90
C ALA A 92 43.02 -93.03 -56.04
N ALA A 93 43.35 -92.55 -57.25
CA ALA A 93 43.54 -91.13 -57.51
C ALA A 93 42.21 -90.35 -57.35
N PHE A 94 41.09 -90.91 -57.79
CA PHE A 94 39.77 -90.32 -57.62
C PHE A 94 39.36 -90.26 -56.14
N ASP A 95 39.56 -91.34 -55.38
CA ASP A 95 39.24 -91.39 -53.95
C ASP A 95 40.11 -90.42 -53.14
N GLN A 96 41.38 -90.25 -53.53
CA GLN A 96 42.25 -89.22 -52.96
C GLN A 96 41.74 -87.80 -53.27
N GLN A 97 41.32 -87.53 -54.51
CA GLN A 97 40.74 -86.24 -54.87
C GLN A 97 39.43 -86.00 -54.12
N ARG A 98 38.56 -87.00 -54.04
CA ARG A 98 37.29 -86.93 -53.33
C ARG A 98 37.48 -86.63 -51.84
N SER A 99 38.38 -87.34 -51.17
CA SER A 99 38.69 -87.08 -49.75
C SER A 99 39.33 -85.70 -49.55
N ALA A 100 40.17 -85.23 -50.48
CA ALA A 100 40.70 -83.87 -50.46
C ALA A 100 39.60 -82.80 -50.64
N TRP A 101 38.58 -83.07 -51.47
CA TRP A 101 37.44 -82.18 -51.63
C TRP A 101 36.49 -82.21 -50.45
N GLU A 102 36.20 -83.39 -49.88
CA GLU A 102 35.35 -83.54 -48.69
C GLU A 102 35.98 -82.83 -47.48
N THR A 103 37.27 -83.02 -47.23
CA THR A 103 37.98 -82.30 -46.15
C THR A 103 37.99 -80.79 -46.35
N ARG A 104 38.13 -80.32 -47.60
CA ARG A 104 38.05 -78.89 -47.92
C ARG A 104 36.63 -78.33 -47.74
N LEU A 105 35.60 -79.11 -48.08
CA LEU A 105 34.20 -78.74 -47.87
C LEU A 105 33.92 -78.60 -46.38
N GLU A 106 34.30 -79.58 -45.56
CA GLU A 106 34.13 -79.56 -44.11
C GLU A 106 34.86 -78.36 -43.47
N ALA A 107 36.08 -78.06 -43.91
CA ALA A 107 36.82 -76.88 -43.44
C ALA A 107 36.10 -75.57 -43.77
N LEU A 108 35.61 -75.42 -45.01
CA LEU A 108 34.86 -74.25 -45.44
C LEU A 108 33.51 -74.12 -44.73
N GLU A 109 32.82 -75.22 -44.46
CA GLU A 109 31.57 -75.22 -43.69
C GLU A 109 31.81 -74.79 -42.24
N LEU A 110 32.90 -75.26 -41.62
CA LEU A 110 33.29 -74.84 -40.27
C LEU A 110 33.64 -73.35 -40.23
N GLU A 111 34.45 -72.86 -41.17
CA GLU A 111 34.78 -71.43 -41.30
C GLU A 111 33.53 -70.57 -41.48
N LEU A 112 32.62 -70.98 -42.38
CA LEU A 112 31.40 -70.26 -42.67
C LEU A 112 30.44 -70.23 -41.47
N ASN A 113 30.31 -71.33 -40.72
CA ASN A 113 29.53 -71.35 -39.48
C ASN A 113 30.16 -70.47 -38.40
N SER A 114 31.49 -70.47 -38.27
CA SER A 114 32.19 -69.60 -37.33
C SER A 114 31.99 -68.11 -37.67
N ALA A 115 32.07 -67.75 -38.96
CA ALA A 115 31.84 -66.40 -39.43
C ALA A 115 30.37 -65.97 -39.22
N ARG A 116 29.40 -66.86 -39.46
CA ARG A 116 27.98 -66.59 -39.18
C ARG A 116 27.75 -66.31 -37.70
N HIS A 117 28.28 -67.13 -36.80
CA HIS A 117 28.16 -66.88 -35.36
C HIS A 117 28.85 -65.57 -34.93
N GLN A 118 30.00 -65.24 -35.52
CA GLN A 118 30.64 -63.95 -35.27
C GLN A 118 29.75 -62.78 -35.75
N CYS A 119 29.17 -62.86 -36.95
CA CYS A 119 28.24 -61.83 -37.44
C CYS A 119 27.00 -61.71 -36.56
N GLU A 120 26.41 -62.82 -36.11
CA GLU A 120 25.24 -62.83 -35.22
C GLU A 120 25.57 -62.19 -33.87
N SER A 121 26.71 -62.54 -33.26
CA SER A 121 27.14 -61.97 -31.98
C SER A 121 27.45 -60.47 -32.08
N GLN A 122 28.10 -60.03 -33.15
CA GLN A 122 28.36 -58.61 -33.42
C GLN A 122 27.06 -57.84 -33.68
N HIS A 123 26.12 -58.43 -34.42
CA HIS A 123 24.82 -57.82 -34.65
C HIS A 123 24.06 -57.65 -33.34
N ALA A 124 24.02 -58.69 -32.49
CA ALA A 124 23.40 -58.62 -31.16
C ALA A 124 24.04 -57.51 -30.30
N ALA A 125 25.38 -57.45 -30.24
CA ALA A 125 26.09 -56.41 -29.49
C ALA A 125 25.81 -54.99 -30.01
N LEU A 126 25.75 -54.80 -31.34
CA LEU A 126 25.41 -53.51 -31.95
C LEU A 126 23.96 -53.10 -31.64
N THR A 127 23.02 -54.04 -31.66
CA THR A 127 21.62 -53.75 -31.30
C THR A 127 21.48 -53.36 -29.83
N GLU A 128 22.20 -54.03 -28.93
CA GLU A 128 22.22 -53.70 -27.51
C GLU A 128 22.84 -52.32 -27.25
N GLN A 129 23.98 -52.02 -27.88
CA GLN A 129 24.58 -50.69 -27.80
C GLN A 129 23.66 -49.61 -28.37
N GLY A 130 22.96 -49.89 -29.47
CA GLY A 130 21.96 -48.98 -30.04
C GLY A 130 20.82 -48.68 -29.05
N ALA A 131 20.32 -49.68 -28.35
CA ALA A 131 19.30 -49.51 -27.31
C ALA A 131 19.82 -48.70 -26.10
N GLN A 132 21.05 -48.97 -25.64
CA GLN A 132 21.70 -48.23 -24.56
C GLN A 132 21.96 -46.75 -24.94
N LEU A 133 22.39 -46.49 -26.18
CA LEU A 133 22.56 -45.13 -26.68
C LEU A 133 21.22 -44.40 -26.78
N HIS A 134 20.16 -45.08 -27.23
CA HIS A 134 18.84 -44.46 -27.32
C HIS A 134 18.29 -44.11 -25.94
N THR A 135 18.39 -45.03 -24.97
CA THR A 135 17.95 -44.79 -23.59
C THR A 135 18.74 -43.67 -22.92
N THR A 136 20.08 -43.66 -23.02
CA THR A 136 20.91 -42.58 -22.48
C THR A 136 20.65 -41.24 -23.15
N HIS A 137 20.39 -41.23 -24.47
CA HIS A 137 20.01 -40.00 -25.16
C HIS A 137 18.65 -39.46 -24.67
N SER A 138 17.67 -40.35 -24.48
CA SER A 138 16.35 -39.97 -23.96
C SER A 138 16.41 -39.45 -22.52
N SER A 139 17.21 -40.07 -21.65
CA SER A 139 17.39 -39.61 -20.28
C SER A 139 18.13 -38.27 -20.24
N TRP A 140 19.17 -38.10 -21.07
CA TRP A 140 19.87 -36.84 -21.19
C TRP A 140 18.95 -35.70 -21.68
N GLN A 141 18.09 -35.95 -22.67
CA GLN A 141 17.10 -34.96 -23.09
C GLN A 141 16.11 -34.60 -21.97
N SER A 142 15.65 -35.60 -21.21
CA SER A 142 14.79 -35.38 -20.04
C SER A 142 15.49 -34.51 -18.99
N GLU A 143 16.76 -34.79 -18.67
CA GLU A 143 17.51 -33.97 -17.72
C GLU A 143 17.79 -32.56 -18.24
N LEU A 144 18.04 -32.39 -19.54
CA LEU A 144 18.22 -31.07 -20.16
C LEU A 144 16.95 -30.21 -20.04
N THR A 145 15.79 -30.80 -20.34
CA THR A 145 14.50 -30.10 -20.20
C THR A 145 14.17 -29.79 -18.74
N ARG A 146 14.47 -30.72 -17.82
CA ARG A 146 14.34 -30.50 -16.37
C ARG A 146 15.24 -29.36 -15.89
N ASN A 147 16.49 -29.32 -16.35
CA ASN A 147 17.44 -28.27 -15.98
C ASN A 147 16.98 -26.90 -16.47
N ALA A 148 16.54 -26.81 -17.73
CA ALA A 148 15.98 -25.58 -18.28
C ALA A 148 14.75 -25.10 -17.50
N ALA A 149 13.84 -26.01 -17.11
CA ALA A 149 12.68 -25.68 -16.30
C ALA A 149 13.07 -25.18 -14.90
N LEU A 150 14.06 -25.79 -14.25
CA LEU A 150 14.58 -25.33 -12.95
C LEU A 150 15.25 -23.96 -13.06
N SER A 151 16.07 -23.72 -14.09
CA SER A 151 16.68 -22.41 -14.32
C SER A 151 15.63 -21.32 -14.53
N GLN A 152 14.57 -21.61 -15.28
CA GLN A 152 13.45 -20.69 -15.45
C GLN A 152 12.75 -20.38 -14.12
N GLN A 153 12.46 -21.41 -13.30
CA GLN A 153 11.84 -21.23 -11.98
C GLN A 153 12.72 -20.38 -11.05
N CYS A 154 14.04 -20.57 -11.06
CA CYS A 154 14.97 -19.72 -10.30
C CYS A 154 14.88 -18.25 -10.74
N GLN A 155 14.90 -17.99 -12.05
CA GLN A 155 14.77 -16.62 -12.58
C GLN A 155 13.43 -15.99 -12.22
N ASP A 156 12.33 -16.75 -12.26
CA ASP A 156 11.01 -16.24 -11.91
C ASP A 156 10.89 -15.95 -10.41
N LEU A 157 11.51 -16.78 -9.56
CA LEU A 157 11.61 -16.51 -8.12
C LEU A 157 12.49 -15.28 -7.83
N GLU A 158 13.63 -15.13 -8.51
CA GLU A 158 14.49 -13.95 -8.39
C GLU A 158 13.75 -12.66 -8.76
N ARG A 159 13.01 -12.66 -9.88
CA ARG A 159 12.15 -11.52 -10.25
C ARG A 159 11.10 -11.23 -9.19
N ARG A 160 10.44 -12.27 -8.67
CA ARG A 160 9.43 -12.11 -7.61
C ARG A 160 10.02 -11.53 -6.33
N VAL A 161 11.25 -11.91 -5.97
CA VAL A 161 11.96 -11.33 -4.83
C VAL A 161 12.26 -9.85 -5.09
N GLN A 162 12.80 -9.51 -6.26
CA GLN A 162 13.08 -8.12 -6.65
C GLN A 162 11.81 -7.24 -6.61
N ASP A 163 10.69 -7.73 -7.15
CA ASP A 163 9.40 -7.02 -7.10
C ASP A 163 8.93 -6.79 -5.66
N LYS A 164 9.16 -7.75 -4.77
CA LYS A 164 8.81 -7.64 -3.35
C LYS A 164 9.72 -6.65 -2.63
N ASP A 165 11.00 -6.64 -2.93
CA ASP A 165 11.96 -5.68 -2.35
C ASP A 165 11.61 -4.25 -2.74
N VAL A 166 11.27 -4.01 -4.01
CA VAL A 166 10.78 -2.68 -4.48
C VAL A 166 9.48 -2.30 -3.77
N GLN A 167 8.55 -3.26 -3.59
CA GLN A 167 7.31 -3.01 -2.87
C GLN A 167 7.57 -2.66 -1.38
N ILE A 168 8.50 -3.35 -0.73
CA ILE A 168 8.90 -3.10 0.66
C ILE A 168 9.51 -1.70 0.78
N GLN A 169 10.46 -1.34 -0.10
CA GLN A 169 11.07 0.00 -0.12
C GLN A 169 10.01 1.09 -0.28
N SER A 170 9.06 0.93 -1.21
CA SER A 170 7.96 1.89 -1.38
C SER A 170 7.07 2.03 -0.14
N LEU A 171 6.84 0.93 0.59
CA LEU A 171 6.08 0.98 1.84
C LEU A 171 6.87 1.66 2.96
N GLU A 172 8.16 1.37 3.09
CA GLU A 172 9.06 2.02 4.04
C GLU A 172 9.13 3.54 3.81
N GLU A 173 9.29 3.99 2.57
CA GLU A 173 9.24 5.41 2.20
C GLU A 173 7.91 6.06 2.62
N LYS A 174 6.77 5.41 2.30
CA LYS A 174 5.44 5.89 2.72
C LYS A 174 5.33 5.98 4.24
N HIS A 175 5.89 5.01 4.98
CA HIS A 175 5.91 5.03 6.44
C HIS A 175 6.77 6.17 6.99
N VAL A 176 7.95 6.41 6.42
CA VAL A 176 8.82 7.54 6.80
C VAL A 176 8.12 8.86 6.54
N HIS A 177 7.49 9.03 5.37
CA HIS A 177 6.72 10.25 5.05
C HIS A 177 5.52 10.45 5.99
N ALA A 178 4.77 9.39 6.30
CA ALA A 178 3.65 9.47 7.25
C ALA A 178 4.13 9.87 8.65
N ARG A 179 5.27 9.33 9.10
CA ARG A 179 5.88 9.67 10.38
C ARG A 179 6.34 11.13 10.41
N ALA A 180 7.07 11.58 9.39
CA ALA A 180 7.52 12.97 9.27
C ALA A 180 6.33 13.94 9.26
N ALA A 181 5.26 13.62 8.53
CA ALA A 181 4.03 14.42 8.53
C ALA A 181 3.42 14.52 9.94
N LEU A 182 3.33 13.41 10.67
CA LEU A 182 2.82 13.42 12.06
C LEU A 182 3.72 14.20 13.02
N GLU A 183 5.04 14.14 12.84
CA GLU A 183 5.99 14.94 13.62
C GLU A 183 5.78 16.43 13.35
N HIS A 184 5.68 16.85 12.08
CA HIS A 184 5.35 18.23 11.71
C HIS A 184 4.00 18.69 12.28
N TYR A 185 2.95 17.85 12.22
CA TYR A 185 1.66 18.20 12.83
C TYR A 185 1.76 18.36 14.36
N ARG A 186 2.53 17.50 15.04
CA ARG A 186 2.75 17.61 16.49
C ARG A 186 3.51 18.88 16.84
N GLU A 187 4.56 19.19 16.10
CA GLU A 187 5.35 20.42 16.27
C GLU A 187 4.50 21.67 16.01
N ALA A 188 3.72 21.70 14.93
CA ALA A 188 2.83 22.81 14.61
C ALA A 188 1.78 23.04 15.70
N ILE A 189 1.15 21.98 16.23
CA ILE A 189 0.19 22.10 17.34
C ILE A 189 0.88 22.58 18.61
N LYS A 190 2.09 22.09 18.91
CA LYS A 190 2.87 22.54 20.06
C LYS A 190 3.20 24.03 19.94
N GLU A 191 3.70 24.46 18.78
CA GLU A 191 4.04 25.86 18.53
C GLU A 191 2.80 26.76 18.59
N GLN A 192 1.66 26.32 18.04
CA GLN A 192 0.39 27.04 18.15
C GLN A 192 0.00 27.23 19.63
N ARG A 193 0.05 26.17 20.44
CA ARG A 193 -0.26 26.26 21.88
C ARG A 193 0.69 27.19 22.62
N GLU A 194 1.99 27.13 22.32
CA GLU A 194 2.98 28.02 22.92
C GLU A 194 2.73 29.48 22.53
N GLN A 195 2.36 29.76 21.27
CA GLN A 195 1.99 31.10 20.83
C GLN A 195 0.74 31.62 21.54
N ASP A 196 -0.31 30.80 21.64
CA ASP A 196 -1.55 31.18 22.33
C ASP A 196 -1.30 31.39 23.82
N GLN A 197 -0.46 30.56 24.46
CA GLN A 197 -0.06 30.76 25.84
C GLN A 197 0.68 32.10 26.03
N ARG A 198 1.64 32.43 25.16
CA ARG A 198 2.35 33.73 25.21
C ARG A 198 1.40 34.92 25.02
N ARG A 199 0.40 34.80 24.14
CA ARG A 199 -0.63 35.82 23.94
C ARG A 199 -1.47 36.02 25.20
N HIS A 200 -1.92 34.93 25.82
CA HIS A 200 -2.70 34.99 27.06
C HIS A 200 -1.88 35.55 28.23
N GLU A 201 -0.62 35.16 28.37
CA GLU A 201 0.30 35.71 29.37
C GLU A 201 0.49 37.23 29.17
N ALA A 202 0.66 37.69 27.93
CA ALA A 202 0.75 39.11 27.62
C ALA A 202 -0.54 39.87 27.97
N GLN A 203 -1.72 39.32 27.63
CA GLN A 203 -3.02 39.90 27.99
C GLN A 203 -3.21 39.98 29.50
N LEU A 204 -2.85 38.93 30.24
CA LEU A 204 -2.92 38.91 31.70
C LEU A 204 -2.02 39.99 32.31
N GLN A 205 -0.79 40.14 31.81
CA GLN A 205 0.12 41.20 32.25
C GLN A 205 -0.44 42.60 31.96
N GLN A 206 -1.03 42.80 30.78
CA GLN A 206 -1.67 44.08 30.44
C GLN A 206 -2.82 44.41 31.41
N ILE A 207 -3.73 43.47 31.64
CA ILE A 207 -4.86 43.66 32.56
C ILE A 207 -4.37 43.91 33.99
N GLN A 208 -3.32 43.21 34.44
CA GLN A 208 -2.72 43.45 35.74
C GLN A 208 -2.13 44.88 35.87
N LEU A 209 -1.49 45.39 34.80
CA LEU A 209 -0.99 46.76 34.77
C LEU A 209 -2.14 47.78 34.79
N GLU A 210 -3.20 47.56 34.02
CA GLU A 210 -4.40 48.40 34.02
C GLU A 210 -5.08 48.39 35.39
N GLN A 211 -5.21 47.22 36.02
CA GLN A 211 -5.75 47.09 37.37
C GLN A 211 -4.95 47.89 38.39
N ARG A 212 -3.61 47.82 38.35
CA ARG A 212 -2.73 48.62 39.22
C ARG A 212 -2.92 50.12 38.98
N LYS A 213 -2.95 50.56 37.72
CA LYS A 213 -3.20 51.98 37.38
C LYS A 213 -4.55 52.48 37.87
N LEU A 214 -5.60 51.67 37.73
CA LEU A 214 -6.94 52.00 38.22
C LEU A 214 -6.97 52.07 39.75
N GLN A 215 -6.30 51.15 40.45
CA GLN A 215 -6.15 51.19 41.90
C GLN A 215 -5.40 52.45 42.37
N GLU A 216 -4.28 52.79 41.73
CA GLU A 216 -3.54 54.03 42.01
C GLU A 216 -4.41 55.27 41.80
N THR A 217 -5.15 55.32 40.67
CA THR A 217 -6.08 56.42 40.38
C THR A 217 -7.19 56.51 41.41
N LEU A 218 -7.75 55.36 41.84
CA LEU A 218 -8.79 55.29 42.87
C LEU A 218 -8.28 55.85 44.21
N VAL A 219 -7.06 55.50 44.62
CA VAL A 219 -6.44 56.03 45.84
C VAL A 219 -6.31 57.55 45.76
N VAL A 220 -5.83 58.09 44.64
CA VAL A 220 -5.75 59.55 44.43
C VAL A 220 -7.12 60.21 44.52
N LYS A 221 -8.15 59.61 43.90
CA LYS A 221 -9.53 60.14 43.98
C LYS A 221 -10.12 60.05 45.37
N GLN A 222 -9.79 59.02 46.14
CA GLN A 222 -10.18 58.90 47.54
C GLN A 222 -9.51 59.98 48.39
N ASP A 223 -8.22 60.26 48.17
CA ASP A 223 -7.49 61.34 48.83
C ASP A 223 -8.06 62.73 48.48
N GLU A 224 -8.39 62.98 47.21
CA GLU A 224 -9.08 64.21 46.78
C GLU A 224 -10.45 64.36 47.46
N SER A 225 -11.26 63.29 47.49
CA SER A 225 -12.58 63.31 48.14
C SER A 225 -12.48 63.55 49.64
N THR A 226 -11.50 62.93 50.33
CA THR A 226 -11.30 63.18 51.76
C THR A 226 -10.82 64.60 52.05
N ARG A 227 -9.98 65.20 51.19
CA ARG A 227 -9.60 66.62 51.29
C ARG A 227 -10.81 67.54 51.12
N LEU A 228 -11.62 67.33 50.08
CA LEU A 228 -12.84 68.11 49.85
C LEU A 228 -13.84 67.98 51.01
N ASN A 229 -14.00 66.79 51.60
CA ASN A 229 -14.84 66.60 52.77
C ASN A 229 -14.34 67.40 53.98
N ARG A 230 -13.02 67.42 54.24
CA ARG A 230 -12.44 68.25 55.31
C ARG A 230 -12.64 69.75 55.04
N ASP A 231 -12.48 70.19 53.80
CA ASP A 231 -12.72 71.59 53.42
C ASP A 231 -14.20 71.96 53.57
N ASN A 232 -15.13 71.08 53.19
CA ASN A 232 -16.56 71.26 53.41
C ASN A 232 -16.91 71.34 54.90
N GLU A 233 -16.34 70.46 55.74
CA GLU A 233 -16.51 70.52 57.19
C GLU A 233 -15.98 71.83 57.77
N ARG A 234 -14.82 72.30 57.31
CA ARG A 234 -14.25 73.61 57.69
C ARG A 234 -15.17 74.76 57.31
N LEU A 235 -15.61 74.82 56.05
CA LEU A 235 -16.54 75.85 55.56
C LEU A 235 -17.87 75.82 56.31
N LEU A 236 -18.44 74.63 56.60
CA LEU A 236 -19.63 74.51 57.44
C LEU A 236 -19.39 75.04 58.86
N GLY A 237 -18.19 74.82 59.42
CA GLY A 237 -17.77 75.41 60.69
C GLY A 237 -17.72 76.93 60.64
N GLU A 238 -17.07 77.51 59.63
CA GLU A 238 -16.99 78.96 59.39
C GLU A 238 -18.39 79.56 59.20
N MET A 239 -19.25 78.93 58.39
CA MET A 239 -20.64 79.36 58.19
C MET A 239 -21.44 79.33 59.48
N ARG A 240 -21.26 78.31 60.34
CA ARG A 240 -21.90 78.27 61.67
C ARG A 240 -21.39 79.38 62.59
N GLN A 241 -20.09 79.69 62.56
CA GLN A 241 -19.52 80.79 63.32
C GLN A 241 -20.03 82.14 62.83
N GLN A 242 -20.07 82.38 61.51
CA GLN A 242 -20.64 83.58 60.92
C GLN A 242 -22.13 83.72 61.23
N ALA A 243 -22.91 82.63 61.17
CA ALA A 243 -24.32 82.65 61.55
C ALA A 243 -24.52 83.05 63.03
N ARG A 244 -23.65 82.56 63.94
CA ARG A 244 -23.65 83.00 65.35
C ARG A 244 -23.28 84.47 65.49
N ALA A 245 -22.21 84.91 64.84
CA ALA A 245 -21.79 86.31 64.87
C ALA A 245 -22.88 87.24 64.32
N LEU A 246 -23.59 86.82 63.27
CA LEU A 246 -24.72 87.56 62.69
C LEU A 246 -25.91 87.58 63.65
N SER A 247 -26.22 86.48 64.33
CA SER A 247 -27.23 86.45 65.40
C SER A 247 -26.85 87.39 66.56
N ASP A 248 -25.60 87.37 67.00
CA ASP A 248 -25.10 88.25 68.06
C ASP A 248 -25.18 89.73 67.64
N GLN A 249 -24.82 90.04 66.39
CA GLN A 249 -24.98 91.39 65.83
C GLN A 249 -26.45 91.78 65.72
N GLN A 250 -27.34 90.87 65.34
CA GLN A 250 -28.78 91.11 65.28
C GLN A 250 -29.35 91.37 66.68
N ASP A 251 -28.92 90.63 67.70
CA ASP A 251 -29.29 90.85 69.09
C ASP A 251 -28.76 92.19 69.61
N GLN A 252 -27.51 92.55 69.29
CA GLN A 252 -26.96 93.87 69.60
C GLN A 252 -27.73 95.00 68.91
N ALA A 253 -28.07 94.84 67.63
CA ALA A 253 -28.87 95.80 66.89
C ALA A 253 -30.27 95.94 67.48
N GLN A 254 -30.90 94.84 67.91
CA GLN A 254 -32.17 94.86 68.63
C GLN A 254 -32.04 95.59 69.98
N ARG A 255 -31.00 95.31 70.77
CA ARG A 255 -30.73 96.03 72.03
C ARG A 255 -30.55 97.53 71.81
N LEU A 256 -29.68 97.92 70.88
CA LEU A 256 -29.49 99.34 70.51
C LEU A 256 -30.78 99.98 70.01
N THR A 257 -31.62 99.24 69.26
CA THR A 257 -32.93 99.73 68.83
C THR A 257 -33.87 99.94 70.03
N THR A 258 -33.86 99.04 71.02
CA THR A 258 -34.64 99.22 72.26
C THR A 258 -34.13 100.36 73.13
N GLU A 259 -32.80 100.54 73.23
CA GLU A 259 -32.18 101.67 73.92
C GLU A 259 -32.45 103.00 73.20
N LEU A 260 -32.39 103.01 71.88
CA LEU A 260 -32.78 104.19 71.08
C LEU A 260 -34.25 104.51 71.30
N ARG A 261 -35.15 103.52 71.30
CA ARG A 261 -36.57 103.72 71.61
C ARG A 261 -36.78 104.24 73.03
N SER A 262 -36.05 103.73 74.02
CA SER A 262 -36.15 104.20 75.40
C SER A 262 -35.62 105.62 75.56
N ALA A 263 -34.50 105.94 74.90
CA ALA A 263 -33.95 107.30 74.82
C ALA A 263 -34.90 108.26 74.09
N GLN A 264 -35.49 107.83 72.97
CA GLN A 264 -36.53 108.59 72.25
C GLN A 264 -37.76 108.83 73.11
N MET A 265 -38.20 107.84 73.90
CA MET A 265 -39.27 108.03 74.88
C MET A 265 -38.86 109.00 76.00
N ALA A 266 -37.60 108.96 76.45
CA ALA A 266 -37.09 109.89 77.45
C ALA A 266 -36.98 111.32 76.91
N THR A 267 -36.50 111.51 75.67
CA THR A 267 -36.51 112.83 75.01
C THR A 267 -37.92 113.30 74.74
N ALA A 268 -38.84 112.45 74.26
CA ALA A 268 -40.25 112.83 74.10
C ALA A 268 -40.90 113.23 75.44
N LYS A 269 -40.58 112.54 76.54
CA LYS A 269 -40.99 112.95 77.89
C LYS A 269 -40.37 114.30 78.30
N ALA A 270 -39.09 114.52 78.01
CA ALA A 270 -38.41 115.78 78.31
C ALA A 270 -38.94 116.94 77.45
N ASP A 271 -39.24 116.71 76.17
CA ASP A 271 -39.88 117.68 75.27
C ASP A 271 -41.32 117.98 75.73
N GLY A 272 -42.10 116.96 76.13
CA GLY A 272 -43.41 117.18 76.72
C GLY A 272 -43.34 117.98 78.03
N ALA A 273 -42.36 117.70 78.91
CA ALA A 273 -42.12 118.50 80.10
C ALA A 273 -41.66 119.93 79.76
N ARG A 274 -40.86 120.10 78.70
CA ARG A 274 -40.43 121.41 78.19
C ARG A 274 -41.60 122.21 77.63
N GLU A 275 -42.50 121.58 76.87
CA GLU A 275 -43.73 122.19 76.37
C GLU A 275 -44.66 122.60 77.53
N GLN A 276 -44.85 121.74 78.53
CA GLN A 276 -45.62 122.09 79.73
C GLN A 276 -44.99 123.27 80.49
N LEU A 277 -43.67 123.30 80.64
CA LEU A 277 -42.98 124.45 81.24
C LEU A 277 -43.07 125.71 80.37
N GLN A 278 -43.07 125.59 79.04
CA GLN A 278 -43.31 126.71 78.13
C GLN A 278 -44.75 127.23 78.21
N GLU A 279 -45.75 126.35 78.31
CA GLU A 279 -47.15 126.72 78.56
C GLU A 279 -47.30 127.40 79.93
N GLN A 280 -46.69 126.87 80.98
CA GLN A 280 -46.67 127.51 82.30
C GLN A 280 -45.98 128.88 82.25
N LEU A 281 -44.87 129.03 81.52
CA LEU A 281 -44.22 130.33 81.30
C LEU A 281 -45.10 131.30 80.50
N MET A 282 -45.83 130.83 79.50
CA MET A 282 -46.78 131.63 78.74
C MET A 282 -47.98 132.04 79.60
N ALA A 283 -48.49 131.15 80.45
CA ALA A 283 -49.54 131.43 81.42
C ALA A 283 -49.05 132.46 82.46
N ILE A 284 -47.88 132.27 83.08
CA ILE A 284 -47.29 133.25 84.02
C ILE A 284 -47.03 134.59 83.33
N LYS A 285 -46.61 134.60 82.06
CA LYS A 285 -46.48 135.86 81.29
C LYS A 285 -47.82 136.52 81.00
N ALA A 286 -48.87 135.74 80.72
CA ALA A 286 -50.23 136.24 80.53
C ALA A 286 -50.80 136.78 81.85
N ASP A 287 -50.58 136.07 82.95
CA ASP A 287 -50.95 136.48 84.31
C ASP A 287 -50.21 137.75 84.71
N SER A 288 -48.89 137.83 84.46
CA SER A 288 -48.09 139.04 84.68
C SER A 288 -48.58 140.22 83.84
N LYS A 289 -48.98 140.00 82.57
CA LYS A 289 -49.63 141.04 81.74
C LYS A 289 -51.00 141.45 82.31
N SER A 290 -51.79 140.51 82.82
CA SER A 290 -53.09 140.79 83.44
C SER A 290 -52.95 141.56 84.75
N LEU A 291 -51.96 141.21 85.58
CA LEU A 291 -51.57 141.92 86.79
C LEU A 291 -51.02 143.31 86.47
N ALA A 292 -50.21 143.47 85.42
CA ALA A 292 -49.75 144.78 84.98
C ALA A 292 -50.93 145.68 84.53
N LYS A 293 -51.93 145.11 83.85
CA LYS A 293 -53.19 145.82 83.53
C LYS A 293 -54.01 146.14 84.78
N ALA A 294 -54.11 145.22 85.73
CA ALA A 294 -54.83 145.45 86.99
C ALA A 294 -54.14 146.54 87.83
N VAL A 295 -52.81 146.58 87.83
CA VAL A 295 -52.01 147.63 88.50
C VAL A 295 -52.17 148.98 87.80
N SER A 296 -52.22 149.02 86.46
CA SER A 296 -52.48 150.29 85.76
C SER A 296 -53.89 150.81 86.04
N GLN A 297 -54.90 149.94 86.06
CA GLN A 297 -56.28 150.28 86.41
C GLN A 297 -56.43 150.71 87.88
N ALA A 298 -55.72 150.06 88.80
CA ALA A 298 -55.68 150.46 90.20
C ALA A 298 -55.00 151.82 90.39
N ASN A 299 -53.94 152.12 89.64
CA ASN A 299 -53.29 153.44 89.66
C ASN A 299 -54.18 154.54 89.07
N GLU A 300 -54.96 154.26 88.03
CA GLU A 300 -55.96 155.21 87.51
C GLU A 300 -57.08 155.47 88.53
N GLN A 301 -57.55 154.43 89.24
CA GLN A 301 -58.52 154.58 90.33
C GLN A 301 -57.95 155.36 91.52
N LEU A 302 -56.66 155.18 91.85
CA LEU A 302 -55.95 155.93 92.89
C LEU A 302 -55.78 157.41 92.51
N ALA A 303 -55.50 157.71 91.24
CA ALA A 303 -55.43 159.08 90.73
C ALA A 303 -56.80 159.78 90.80
N GLN A 304 -57.89 159.08 90.46
CA GLN A 304 -59.27 159.59 90.58
C GLN A 304 -59.70 159.76 92.04
N ALA A 305 -59.26 158.89 92.95
CA ALA A 305 -59.50 159.02 94.39
C ALA A 305 -58.74 160.20 95.01
N ASN A 306 -57.48 160.43 94.59
CA ASN A 306 -56.69 161.57 95.06
C ASN A 306 -57.23 162.92 94.55
N GLN A 307 -57.78 162.97 93.33
CA GLN A 307 -58.50 164.16 92.86
C GLN A 307 -59.78 164.45 93.68
N ARG A 308 -60.50 163.41 94.10
CA ARG A 308 -61.67 163.57 95.00
C ARG A 308 -61.31 164.03 96.40
N VAL A 309 -60.16 163.60 96.94
CA VAL A 309 -59.66 164.05 98.25
C VAL A 309 -59.20 165.51 98.20
N ALA A 310 -58.59 165.96 97.09
CA ALA A 310 -58.19 167.36 96.91
C ALA A 310 -59.39 168.32 96.88
N VAL A 311 -60.47 167.95 96.17
CA VAL A 311 -61.71 168.75 96.12
C VAL A 311 -62.41 168.80 97.49
N LEU A 312 -62.42 167.69 98.24
CA LEU A 312 -62.99 167.64 99.60
C LEU A 312 -62.16 168.37 100.66
N SER A 313 -60.86 168.58 100.42
CA SER A 313 -60.01 169.40 101.29
C SER A 313 -60.20 170.90 101.05
N GLU A 314 -60.40 171.34 99.80
CA GLU A 314 -60.75 172.73 99.50
C GLU A 314 -62.14 173.10 100.07
N ASP A 315 -63.10 172.18 100.03
CA ASP A 315 -64.42 172.36 100.66
C ASP A 315 -64.33 172.45 102.20
N ASN A 316 -63.42 171.71 102.85
CA ASN A 316 -63.22 171.77 104.31
C ASN A 316 -62.56 173.07 104.78
N ASP A 317 -61.65 173.64 103.98
CA ASP A 317 -61.01 174.91 104.30
C ASP A 317 -61.98 176.09 104.11
N SER A 318 -62.94 175.98 103.19
CA SER A 318 -64.03 176.96 103.03
C SER A 318 -65.04 176.95 104.20
N LEU A 319 -65.37 175.77 104.74
CA LEU A 319 -66.27 175.62 105.91
C LEU A 319 -65.61 176.04 107.24
N ARG A 320 -64.27 175.92 107.36
CA ARG A 320 -63.53 176.38 108.55
C ARG A 320 -63.39 177.91 108.61
N ALA A 321 -63.41 178.60 107.47
CA ALA A 321 -63.45 180.06 107.41
C ALA A 321 -64.84 180.63 107.81
N GLU A 322 -65.94 179.89 107.55
CA GLU A 322 -67.30 180.29 107.98
C GLU A 322 -67.54 180.12 109.50
N VAL A 323 -66.88 179.17 110.17
CA VAL A 323 -67.02 178.97 111.63
C VAL A 323 -66.23 180.00 112.45
N GLN A 324 -65.19 180.64 111.88
CA GLN A 324 -64.48 181.74 112.53
C GLN A 324 -65.25 183.08 112.50
N LEU A 325 -66.31 183.22 111.69
CA LEU A 325 -67.08 184.47 111.59
C LEU A 325 -68.36 184.49 112.46
N ILE A 326 -68.83 183.35 112.97
CA ILE A 326 -70.12 183.23 113.70
C ILE A 326 -69.98 183.37 115.24
N ILE A 327 -68.77 183.36 115.80
CA ILE A 327 -68.55 183.54 117.25
C ILE A 327 -68.49 185.04 117.68
N ALA A 328 -68.50 185.99 116.73
CA ALA A 328 -68.32 187.41 117.04
C ALA A 328 -69.61 188.23 117.32
N THR A 329 -70.83 187.70 117.20
CA THR A 329 -72.05 188.51 117.42
C THR A 329 -73.32 187.72 117.79
N ALA A 330 -73.66 187.66 119.09
CA ALA A 330 -75.01 187.90 119.66
C ALA A 330 -75.01 187.79 121.21
N PRO A 331 -75.78 188.60 121.97
CA PRO A 331 -75.63 188.76 123.43
C PRO A 331 -76.75 188.03 124.25
N PRO A 332 -76.91 188.29 125.56
CA PRO A 332 -76.72 187.35 126.67
C PRO A 332 -78.00 186.64 127.17
N ILE A 333 -77.85 185.59 128.02
CA ILE A 333 -78.49 185.40 129.35
C ILE A 333 -78.10 184.02 129.92
N GLN A 334 -77.86 184.02 131.25
CA GLN A 334 -77.95 182.93 132.25
C GLN A 334 -78.45 181.56 131.73
N THR A 335 -77.84 180.43 132.05
CA THR A 335 -77.00 180.02 133.19
C THR A 335 -75.68 179.41 132.77
#